data_AF-A0A662IB49-F1
#
_entry.id   AF-A0A662IB49-F1
#
_cell.length_a   1.000
_cell.length_b   1.000
_cell.length_c   1.000
_cell.angle_alpha   90.00
_cell.angle_beta   90.00
_cell.angle_gamma   90.00
#
_symmetry.space_group_name_H-M   'P 1'
#
loop_
_entity.id
_entity.type
_entity.pdbx_description
1 polymer ?
#
loop_
_entity_poly.entity_id
_entity_poly.type
_entity_poly.pdbx_seq_one_letter_code
_entity_poly.pdbx_strand_id
1 'polypeptide(L)'
;MFSKENIAEFLSQLIQVDTTNPPGNETPAAKLVAEKLDEHGIENKIFESEPGRGSIVAWAESKEPGPSLLLLSHLDVVPASPEEWSV
;
A
#
# COMPACT_ATOMS: atom_id res chain seq x y z
N MET A 1 12.02 5.52 13.87
CA MET A 1 10.94 5.66 14.88
C MET A 1 9.80 6.42 14.24
N PHE A 2 8.57 5.90 14.27
CA PHE A 2 7.42 6.60 13.69
C PHE A 2 7.11 7.87 14.48
N SER A 3 6.90 8.97 13.77
CA SER A 3 6.41 10.26 14.26
C SER A 3 5.10 10.55 13.53
N LYS A 4 4.28 11.46 14.06
CA LYS A 4 3.02 11.80 13.35
C LYS A 4 3.33 12.38 11.97
N GLU A 5 4.40 13.16 11.90
CA GLU A 5 4.89 13.84 10.72
C GLU A 5 5.31 12.83 9.64
N ASN A 6 6.10 11.81 10.00
CA ASN A 6 6.52 10.80 9.00
C ASN A 6 5.40 9.85 8.57
N ILE A 7 4.41 9.58 9.41
CA ILE A 7 3.23 8.80 9.02
C ILE A 7 2.38 9.59 8.03
N ALA A 8 2.15 10.88 8.31
CA ALA A 8 1.39 11.76 7.42
C ALA A 8 2.09 11.96 6.08
N GLU A 9 3.42 12.08 6.08
CA GLU A 9 4.22 12.17 4.86
C GLU A 9 4.10 10.89 4.01
N PHE A 10 4.27 9.72 4.62
CA PHE A 10 4.11 8.45 3.91
C PHE A 10 2.69 8.26 3.36
N LEU A 11 1.67 8.57 4.16
CA LEU A 11 0.28 8.52 3.69
C LEU A 11 0.05 9.48 2.52
N SER A 12 0.59 10.70 2.59
CA SER A 12 0.48 11.67 1.50
C SER A 12 1.17 11.17 0.22
N GLN A 13 2.33 10.52 0.34
CA GLN A 13 3.01 9.90 -0.81
C GLN A 13 2.15 8.80 -1.41
N LEU A 14 1.53 7.96 -0.58
CA LEU A 14 0.66 6.88 -1.05
C LEU A 14 -0.61 7.41 -1.75
N ILE A 15 -1.24 8.46 -1.21
CA ILE A 15 -2.42 9.12 -1.82
C ILE A 15 -2.09 9.73 -3.19
N GLN A 16 -0.85 10.22 -3.39
CA GLN A 16 -0.43 10.81 -4.66
C GLN A 16 -0.20 9.77 -5.77
N VAL A 17 -0.14 8.48 -5.44
CA VAL A 17 -0.09 7.43 -6.46
C VAL A 17 -1.49 7.24 -7.04
N ASP A 18 -1.64 7.53 -8.33
CA ASP A 18 -2.92 7.31 -9.02
C ASP A 18 -3.18 5.80 -9.20
N THR A 19 -4.05 5.26 -8.35
CA THR A 19 -4.56 3.89 -8.39
C THR A 19 -6.03 3.83 -8.82
N THR A 20 -6.53 4.85 -9.52
CA THR A 20 -7.93 4.97 -9.92
C THR A 20 -8.39 3.77 -10.77
N ASN A 21 -9.46 3.12 -10.34
CA ASN A 21 -10.04 1.94 -10.97
C ASN A 21 -11.49 2.22 -11.42
N PRO A 22 -11.85 2.04 -12.71
CA PRO A 22 -11.00 1.60 -13.84
C PRO A 22 -9.99 2.67 -14.36
N PRO A 23 -8.84 2.27 -14.94
CA PRO A 23 -8.42 0.88 -15.23
C PRO A 23 -7.67 0.18 -14.09
N GLY A 24 -7.34 0.88 -12.99
CA GLY A 24 -6.39 0.43 -11.98
C GLY A 24 -4.97 0.89 -12.33
N ASN A 25 -4.03 0.70 -11.41
CA ASN A 25 -2.59 0.99 -11.52
C ASN A 25 -1.97 0.84 -10.11
N GLU A 26 -2.26 -0.26 -9.43
CA GLU A 26 -1.94 -0.45 -8.02
C GLU A 26 -0.47 -0.83 -7.82
N THR A 27 0.24 -1.28 -8.87
CA THR A 27 1.64 -1.74 -8.77
C THR A 27 2.61 -0.68 -8.25
N PRO A 28 2.58 0.60 -8.69
CA PRO A 28 3.40 1.64 -8.08
C PRO A 28 3.11 1.85 -6.59
N ALA A 29 1.84 1.79 -6.17
CA ALA A 29 1.47 1.91 -4.76
C ALA A 29 1.97 0.69 -3.95
N ALA A 30 1.84 -0.51 -4.52
CA ALA A 30 2.37 -1.74 -3.92
C ALA A 30 3.90 -1.67 -3.75
N LYS A 31 4.63 -1.11 -4.73
CA LYS A 31 6.09 -0.88 -4.62
C LYS A 31 6.45 0.12 -3.53
N LEU A 32 5.71 1.23 -3.42
CA LEU A 32 5.94 2.21 -2.36
C LEU A 32 5.74 1.60 -0.95
N VAL A 33 4.74 0.72 -0.80
CA VAL A 33 4.53 -0.03 0.46
C VAL A 33 5.66 -1.04 0.67
N ALA A 34 6.11 -1.75 -0.36
CA ALA A 34 7.23 -2.68 -0.27
C ALA A 34 8.51 -1.99 0.22
N GLU A 35 8.86 -0.84 -0.36
CA GLU A 35 10.03 -0.06 0.06
C GLU A 35 9.94 0.33 1.54
N LYS A 36 8.75 0.72 2.02
CA LYS A 36 8.54 1.06 3.44
C LYS A 36 8.67 -0.15 4.36
N LEU A 37 8.24 -1.33 3.92
CA LEU A 37 8.37 -2.59 4.65
C LEU A 37 9.83 -3.06 4.69
N ASP A 38 10.56 -2.89 3.59
CA ASP A 38 11.99 -3.21 3.47
C ASP A 38 12.84 -2.37 4.43
N GLU A 39 12.53 -1.08 4.60
CA GLU A 39 13.16 -0.21 5.61
C GLU A 39 13.05 -0.77 7.05
N HIS A 40 12.05 -1.61 7.31
CA HIS A 40 11.79 -2.23 8.61
C HIS A 40 12.16 -3.72 8.66
N GLY A 41 12.73 -4.27 7.57
CA GLY A 41 13.10 -5.68 7.48
C GLY A 41 11.91 -6.64 7.50
N ILE A 42 10.74 -6.20 7.02
CA ILE A 42 9.54 -7.04 6.93
C ILE A 42 9.51 -7.72 5.56
N GLU A 43 9.52 -9.06 5.56
CA GLU A 43 9.43 -9.85 4.34
C GLU A 43 8.12 -9.57 3.61
N ASN A 44 8.22 -9.29 2.31
CA ASN A 44 7.07 -8.96 1.47
C ASN A 44 7.28 -9.41 0.02
N LYS A 45 6.17 -9.52 -0.71
CA LYS A 45 6.16 -9.88 -2.12
C LYS A 45 4.98 -9.25 -2.85
N ILE A 46 5.26 -8.75 -4.05
CA ILE A 46 4.24 -8.24 -4.97
C ILE A 46 3.80 -9.37 -5.91
N PHE A 47 2.48 -9.48 -6.09
CA PHE A 47 1.82 -10.37 -7.04
C PHE A 47 1.00 -9.53 -8.02
N GLU A 48 1.09 -9.81 -9.31
CA GLU A 48 0.27 -9.16 -10.33
C GLU A 48 -0.74 -10.16 -10.89
N SER A 49 -2.02 -9.81 -10.86
CA SER A 49 -3.08 -10.58 -11.54
C SER A 49 -3.13 -10.26 -13.04
N GLU A 50 -2.85 -9.01 -13.38
CA GLU A 50 -2.74 -8.44 -14.72
C GLU A 50 -1.65 -7.35 -14.70
N PRO A 51 -1.08 -6.95 -15.85
CA PRO A 51 -0.07 -5.89 -15.89
C PRO A 51 -0.56 -4.61 -15.19
N GLY A 52 0.15 -4.17 -14.14
CA GLY A 52 -0.21 -2.98 -13.37
C GLY A 52 -1.16 -3.23 -12.19
N ARG A 53 -1.83 -4.39 -12.12
CA ARG A 53 -2.76 -4.78 -11.04
C ARG A 53 -2.03 -5.50 -9.89
N GLY A 54 -1.11 -4.79 -9.25
CA GLY A 54 -0.22 -5.33 -8.22
C GLY A 54 -0.86 -5.36 -6.83
N SER A 55 -0.78 -6.49 -6.14
CA SER A 55 -1.11 -6.67 -4.73
C SER A 55 0.16 -7.00 -3.94
N ILE A 56 0.32 -6.41 -2.76
CA ILE A 56 1.43 -6.73 -1.85
C ILE A 56 0.96 -7.63 -0.71
N VAL A 57 1.73 -8.67 -0.43
CA VAL A 57 1.57 -9.52 0.74
C VAL A 57 2.84 -9.41 1.58
N ALA A 58 2.68 -9.24 2.88
CA ALA A 58 3.78 -9.13 3.84
C ALA A 58 3.59 -10.10 4.99
N TRP A 59 4.68 -10.59 5.55
CA TRP A 59 4.69 -11.57 6.63
C TRP A 59 5.48 -11.04 7.82
N ALA A 60 4.88 -11.13 9.00
CA ALA A 60 5.53 -10.87 10.27
C ALA A 60 5.44 -12.15 11.11
N GLU A 61 6.55 -12.88 11.22
CA GLU A 61 6.56 -14.14 11.97
C GLU A 61 6.62 -13.92 13.47
N SER A 62 5.77 -14.66 14.19
CA SER A 62 5.86 -14.81 15.65
C SER A 62 6.90 -15.87 15.99
N LYS A 63 7.66 -15.66 17.06
CA LYS A 63 8.54 -16.70 17.63
C LYS A 63 7.77 -17.75 18.42
N GLU A 64 6.51 -17.46 18.75
CA GLU A 64 5.61 -18.35 19.48
C GLU A 64 4.59 -18.98 18.53
N PRO A 65 4.26 -20.28 18.69
CA PRO A 65 3.24 -20.94 17.90
C PRO A 65 1.84 -20.38 18.21
N GLY A 66 0.97 -20.31 17.20
CA GLY A 66 -0.39 -19.80 17.37
C GLY A 66 -1.15 -19.60 16.06
N PRO A 67 -2.40 -19.12 16.13
CA PRO A 67 -3.17 -18.76 14.95
C PRO A 67 -2.55 -17.54 14.24
N SER A 68 -2.73 -17.46 12.91
CA SER A 68 -2.32 -16.30 12.12
C SER A 68 -3.42 -15.23 12.09
N LEU A 69 -3.02 -13.95 12.07
CA LEU A 69 -3.91 -12.82 11.84
C LEU A 69 -3.63 -12.23 10.44
N LEU A 70 -4.68 -12.01 9.65
CA LEU A 70 -4.60 -11.31 8.38
C LEU A 70 -5.14 -9.88 8.54
N LEU A 71 -4.31 -8.90 8.21
CA LEU A 71 -4.74 -7.51 8.01
C LEU A 71 -4.94 -7.29 6.51
N LEU A 72 -6.20 -7.20 6.08
CA LEU A 72 -6.57 -7.06 4.68
C LEU A 72 -7.01 -5.62 4.37
N SER A 73 -6.47 -5.07 3.28
CA SER A 73 -6.82 -3.76 2.73
C SER A 73 -6.74 -3.81 1.20
N HIS A 74 -7.23 -2.77 0.54
CA HIS A 74 -7.05 -2.56 -0.89
C HIS A 74 -6.30 -1.24 -1.15
N LEU A 75 -5.71 -1.11 -2.34
CA LEU A 75 -4.92 0.06 -2.76
C LEU A 75 -5.63 0.92 -3.80
N ASP A 76 -6.64 0.38 -4.49
CA ASP A 76 -7.37 1.09 -5.52
C ASP A 76 -8.41 2.04 -4.93
N VAL A 77 -8.67 3.11 -5.69
CA VAL A 77 -9.70 4.10 -5.40
C VAL A 77 -10.63 4.27 -6.58
N VAL A 78 -11.82 4.81 -6.32
CA VAL A 78 -12.74 5.23 -7.38
C VAL A 78 -12.32 6.58 -7.96
N PRO A 79 -12.76 6.93 -9.19
CA PRO A 79 -12.49 8.24 -9.76
C PRO A 79 -12.97 9.39 -8.86
N ALA A 80 -12.16 10.45 -8.78
CA ALA A 80 -12.51 11.70 -8.12
C ALA A 80 -12.33 12.87 -9.11
N SER A 81 -13.29 13.80 -9.10
CA SER A 81 -13.30 14.97 -9.98
C SER A 81 -12.56 16.14 -9.30
N PRO A 82 -11.45 16.66 -9.85
CA PRO A 82 -10.70 17.75 -9.21
C PRO A 82 -11.53 19.03 -9.00
N GLU A 83 -12.49 19.32 -9.89
CA GLU A 83 -13.36 20.50 -9.77
C GLU A 83 -14.33 20.44 -8.58
N GLU A 84 -14.52 19.28 -7.95
CA GLU A 84 -15.33 19.12 -6.74
C GLU A 84 -14.55 19.39 -5.44
N TRP A 85 -13.22 19.63 -5.52
CA TRP A 85 -12.34 19.73 -4.35
C TRP A 85 -11.75 21.13 -4.15
N SER A 86 -11.70 21.55 -2.89
CA SER A 86 -11.04 22.80 -2.45
C SER A 86 -9.54 22.62 -2.34
N VAL A 87 -8.78 23.67 -2.68
CA VAL A 87 -7.33 23.78 -2.40
C VAL A 87 -7.05 24.48 -1.08
#